data_AF-A0A7V9IU64-F1
#
_entry.id   AF-A0A7V9IU64-F1
#
_cell.length_a   1.000
_cell.length_b   1.000
_cell.length_c   1.000
_cell.angle_alpha   90.00
_cell.angle_beta   90.00
_cell.angle_gamma   90.00
#
_symmetry.space_group_name_H-M   'P 1'
#
loop_
_entity.id
_entity.type
_entity.pdbx_description
1 polymer ?
#
loop_
_entity_poly.entity_id
_entity_poly.type
_entity_poly.pdbx_seq_one_letter_code
_entity_poly.pdbx_strand_id
1 'polypeptide(L)'
;MQERTPPVPTPPDQLSLLAGGREHTLGDWEHAAAGVLRKVGRLSDSDPDEGVWSELTRTTLDGFGVLPLGTADTAGAMPEAGLPGQAPFTRGSAAIRVDTGWDVR
;
A
#
# COMPACT_ATOMS: atom_id res chain seq x y z
N MET A 1 -0.39 -9.52 51.02
CA MET A 1 -1.55 -9.20 50.16
C MET A 1 -1.09 -9.42 48.72
N GLN A 2 -1.42 -10.55 48.09
CA GLN A 2 -1.07 -10.78 46.68
C GLN A 2 -2.14 -10.12 45.81
N GLU A 3 -1.75 -9.13 45.01
CA GLU A 3 -2.62 -8.52 44.01
C GLU A 3 -2.83 -9.53 42.88
N ARG A 4 -4.07 -10.04 42.77
CA ARG A 4 -4.47 -10.84 41.61
C ARG A 4 -4.65 -9.88 40.44
N THR A 5 -3.70 -9.86 39.51
CA THR A 5 -3.89 -9.17 38.23
C THR A 5 -5.11 -9.77 37.53
N PRO A 6 -6.12 -8.96 37.15
CA PRO A 6 -7.24 -9.48 36.38
C PRO A 6 -6.73 -10.00 35.03
N PRO A 7 -7.32 -11.07 34.47
CA PRO A 7 -6.90 -11.58 33.17
C PRO A 7 -7.09 -10.49 32.11
N VAL A 8 -6.08 -10.30 31.26
CA VAL A 8 -6.20 -9.46 30.06
C VAL A 8 -7.31 -10.06 29.19
N PRO A 9 -8.29 -9.27 28.72
CA PRO A 9 -9.30 -9.78 27.81
C PRO A 9 -8.62 -10.32 26.55
N THR A 10 -8.93 -11.56 26.18
CA THR A 10 -8.48 -12.13 24.91
C THR A 10 -9.08 -11.29 23.78
N PRO A 11 -8.27 -10.72 22.86
CA PRO A 11 -8.82 -10.07 21.69
C PRO A 11 -9.61 -11.08 20.86
N PRO A 12 -10.67 -10.66 20.17
CA PRO A 12 -11.40 -11.57 19.30
C PRO A 12 -10.46 -12.09 18.21
N ASP A 13 -10.59 -13.39 17.89
CA ASP A 13 -9.85 -14.02 16.80
C ASP A 13 -10.16 -13.38 15.44
N GLN A 14 -11.31 -12.70 15.33
CA GLN A 14 -11.75 -12.01 14.12
C GLN A 14 -12.33 -10.63 14.44
N LEU A 15 -11.80 -9.62 13.75
CA LEU A 15 -12.27 -8.24 13.82
C LEU A 15 -12.60 -7.75 12.41
N SER A 16 -13.86 -7.34 12.19
CA SER A 16 -14.26 -6.70 10.93
C SER A 16 -13.93 -5.22 10.97
N LEU A 17 -12.95 -4.80 10.17
CA LEU A 17 -12.42 -3.43 10.17
C LEU A 17 -13.18 -2.48 9.22
N LEU A 18 -13.83 -3.03 8.18
CA LEU A 18 -14.59 -2.23 7.23
C LEU A 18 -15.90 -1.79 7.88
N ALA A 19 -16.00 -0.50 8.22
CA ALA A 19 -17.12 0.10 8.93
C ALA A 19 -18.47 -0.18 8.23
N GLY A 20 -19.12 -1.27 8.62
CA GLY A 20 -20.40 -1.72 8.11
C GLY A 20 -20.36 -2.43 6.74
N GLY A 21 -19.21 -3.00 6.33
CA GLY A 21 -19.15 -3.79 5.09
C GLY A 21 -19.24 -2.97 3.80
N ARG A 22 -18.82 -1.70 3.83
CA ARG A 22 -18.72 -0.87 2.62
C ARG A 22 -17.51 -1.33 1.79
N GLU A 23 -17.81 -1.95 0.66
CA GLU A 23 -16.83 -2.26 -0.39
C GLU A 23 -16.80 -1.10 -1.39
N HIS A 24 -15.60 -0.69 -1.78
CA HIS A 24 -15.38 0.33 -2.80
C HIS A 24 -14.56 -0.28 -3.92
N THR A 25 -14.93 0.04 -5.15
CA THR A 25 -14.27 -0.44 -6.35
C THR A 25 -13.15 0.50 -6.78
N LEU A 26 -12.31 0.05 -7.73
CA LEU A 26 -11.33 0.91 -8.37
C LEU A 26 -11.99 2.10 -9.08
N GLY A 27 -13.11 1.85 -9.76
CA GLY A 27 -13.87 2.88 -10.48
C GLY A 27 -14.43 3.96 -9.54
N ASP A 28 -14.83 3.61 -8.32
CA ASP A 28 -15.28 4.61 -7.33
C ASP A 28 -14.14 5.58 -6.96
N TRP A 29 -12.91 5.05 -6.85
CA TRP A 29 -11.73 5.86 -6.62
C TRP A 29 -11.38 6.72 -7.83
N GLU A 30 -11.41 6.15 -9.04
CA GLU A 30 -11.14 6.87 -10.30
C GLU A 30 -12.12 8.04 -10.45
N HIS A 31 -13.41 7.79 -10.26
CA HIS A 31 -14.45 8.82 -10.34
C HIS A 31 -14.22 9.97 -9.36
N ALA A 32 -13.92 9.64 -8.10
CA ALA A 32 -13.65 10.65 -7.08
C ALA A 32 -12.40 11.48 -7.39
N ALA A 33 -11.31 10.84 -7.83
CA ALA A 33 -10.07 11.51 -8.21
C ALA A 33 -10.25 12.39 -9.47
N ALA A 34 -10.98 11.89 -10.47
CA ALA A 34 -11.28 12.61 -11.69
C ALA A 34 -12.11 13.87 -11.40
N GLY A 35 -13.09 13.78 -10.49
CA GLY A 35 -13.84 14.94 -10.01
C GLY A 35 -12.95 16.04 -9.42
N VAL A 36 -11.90 15.67 -8.68
CA VAL A 36 -10.91 16.64 -8.17
C VAL A 36 -10.08 17.23 -9.32
N LEU A 37 -9.60 16.41 -10.26
CA LEU A 37 -8.80 16.88 -11.40
C LEU A 37 -9.58 17.82 -12.32
N ARG A 38 -10.86 17.55 -12.57
CA ARG A 38 -11.75 18.44 -13.33
C ARG A 38 -11.92 19.78 -12.64
N LYS A 39 -12.13 19.76 -11.32
CA LYS A 39 -12.24 20.98 -10.51
C LYS A 39 -10.99 21.86 -10.59
N VAL A 40 -9.80 21.27 -10.71
CA VAL A 40 -8.54 22.01 -10.84
C VAL A 40 -8.10 22.22 -12.31
N GLY A 41 -8.96 21.88 -13.28
CA GLY A 41 -8.71 22.08 -14.71
C GLY A 41 -7.61 21.19 -15.30
N ARG A 42 -7.31 20.06 -14.65
CA ARG A 42 -6.31 19.08 -15.11
C ARG A 42 -6.92 17.91 -15.87
N LEU A 43 -8.25 17.85 -15.91
CA LEU A 43 -9.02 16.91 -16.71
C LEU A 43 -10.26 17.67 -17.20
N SER A 44 -10.73 17.40 -18.42
CA SER A 44 -11.97 17.98 -18.95
C SER A 44 -13.19 17.14 -18.57
N ASP A 45 -14.39 17.71 -18.75
CA ASP A 45 -15.64 17.00 -18.52
C ASP A 45 -15.86 15.84 -19.51
N SER A 46 -15.23 15.90 -20.69
CA SER A 46 -15.28 14.85 -21.70
C SER A 46 -14.24 13.76 -21.54
N ASP A 47 -13.18 14.01 -20.75
CA ASP A 47 -12.14 13.00 -20.54
C ASP A 47 -12.64 11.88 -19.62
N PRO A 48 -12.23 10.64 -19.86
CA PRO A 48 -12.64 9.50 -19.04
C PRO A 48 -12.00 9.57 -17.64
N ASP A 49 -12.67 8.97 -16.65
CA ASP A 49 -12.17 8.95 -15.27
C ASP A 49 -10.83 8.22 -15.14
N GLU A 50 -10.55 7.22 -15.99
CA GLU A 50 -9.26 6.52 -16.08
C GLU A 50 -8.07 7.45 -16.41
N GLY A 51 -8.33 8.65 -16.94
CA GLY A 51 -7.31 9.68 -17.18
C GLY A 51 -6.54 10.08 -15.92
N VAL A 52 -7.09 9.83 -14.73
CA VAL A 52 -6.43 10.08 -13.43
C VAL A 52 -5.09 9.37 -13.30
N TRP A 53 -4.95 8.18 -13.90
CA TRP A 53 -3.72 7.40 -13.82
C TRP A 53 -2.56 8.12 -14.50
N SER A 54 -2.80 8.60 -15.72
CA SER A 54 -1.80 9.36 -16.47
C SER A 54 -1.53 10.70 -15.80
N GLU A 55 -2.57 11.44 -15.44
CA GLU A 55 -2.43 12.78 -14.87
C GLU A 55 -1.70 12.80 -13.51
N LEU A 56 -1.90 11.79 -12.67
CA LEU A 56 -1.30 11.76 -11.34
C LEU A 56 0.05 11.01 -11.29
N THR A 57 0.43 10.30 -12.35
CA THR A 57 1.71 9.58 -12.40
C THR A 57 2.88 10.56 -12.36
N ARG A 58 3.84 10.31 -11.46
CA ARG A 58 5.11 11.06 -11.44
C ARG A 58 6.20 10.28 -12.14
N THR A 59 6.92 10.95 -13.03
CA THR A 59 8.08 10.35 -13.71
C THR A 59 9.34 10.62 -12.91
N THR A 60 10.13 9.58 -12.62
CA THR A 60 11.45 9.69 -11.99
C THR A 60 12.48 10.25 -12.99
N LEU A 61 13.66 10.63 -12.50
CA LEU A 61 14.76 11.09 -13.37
C LEU A 61 15.16 10.04 -14.42
N ASP A 62 15.05 8.75 -14.07
CA ASP A 62 15.37 7.63 -14.95
C ASP A 62 14.22 7.28 -15.92
N GLY A 63 13.14 8.06 -15.92
CA GLY A 63 12.02 7.88 -16.84
C GLY A 63 10.96 6.86 -16.39
N PHE A 64 10.99 6.40 -15.14
CA PHE A 64 9.99 5.45 -14.63
C PHE A 64 8.75 6.19 -14.11
N GLY A 65 7.57 5.75 -14.52
CA GLY A 65 6.30 6.23 -13.99
C GLY A 65 5.98 5.61 -12.63
N VAL A 66 5.84 6.44 -11.61
CA VAL A 66 5.33 6.06 -10.29
C VAL A 66 3.83 6.34 -10.27
N LEU A 67 3.05 5.26 -10.29
CA LEU A 67 1.59 5.31 -10.25
C LEU A 67 1.09 5.97 -8.94
N PRO A 68 -0.05 6.67 -8.98
CA PRO A 68 -0.61 7.37 -7.82
C PRO A 68 -1.15 6.44 -6.74
N LEU A 69 -1.52 5.21 -7.10
CA LEU A 69 -2.08 4.20 -6.22
C LEU A 69 -1.55 2.81 -6.59
N GLY A 70 -1.06 2.06 -5.62
CA GLY A 70 -0.74 0.64 -5.78
C GLY A 70 -1.95 -0.23 -5.42
N THR A 71 -2.42 -1.02 -6.37
CA THR A 71 -3.45 -2.06 -6.18
C THR A 71 -2.84 -3.45 -6.33
N ALA A 72 -3.57 -4.48 -5.88
CA ALA A 72 -3.14 -5.87 -6.06
C ALA A 72 -2.89 -6.21 -7.54
N ASP A 73 -3.72 -5.72 -8.46
CA ASP A 73 -3.55 -5.91 -9.89
C ASP A 73 -2.30 -5.21 -10.43
N THR A 74 -2.01 -3.98 -9.98
CA THR A 74 -0.80 -3.25 -10.42
C THR A 74 0.50 -3.79 -9.82
N ALA A 75 0.44 -4.47 -8.67
CA ALA A 75 1.61 -5.09 -8.05
C ALA A 75 2.16 -6.24 -8.89
N GLY A 76 1.33 -6.83 -9.76
CA GLY A 76 1.70 -7.95 -10.62
C GLY A 76 2.06 -9.23 -9.84
N ALA A 77 2.34 -10.31 -10.58
CA ALA A 77 2.86 -11.53 -9.98
C ALA A 77 4.37 -11.38 -9.73
N MET A 78 4.74 -10.88 -8.55
CA MET A 78 6.14 -10.89 -8.12
C MET A 78 6.55 -12.30 -7.68
N PRO A 79 7.74 -12.79 -8.06
CA PRO A 79 8.27 -14.04 -7.53
C PRO A 79 8.45 -13.93 -6.02
N GLU A 80 8.37 -15.05 -5.31
CA GLU A 80 8.62 -15.06 -3.86
C GLU A 80 10.03 -14.54 -3.57
N ALA A 81 10.09 -13.48 -2.76
CA ALA A 81 11.34 -12.75 -2.47
C ALA A 81 12.31 -13.51 -1.54
N GLY A 82 11.97 -14.75 -1.15
CA GLY A 82 12.72 -15.55 -0.18
C GLY A 82 12.77 -14.94 1.23
N LEU A 83 13.58 -15.54 2.09
CA LEU A 83 13.91 -15.02 3.42
C LEU A 83 15.17 -14.12 3.36
N PRO A 84 15.37 -13.20 4.32
CA PRO A 84 16.65 -12.49 4.45
C PRO A 84 17.83 -13.46 4.51
N GLY A 85 18.91 -13.17 3.79
CA GLY A 85 20.08 -14.06 3.68
C GLY A 85 19.94 -15.22 2.69
N GLN A 86 18.86 -15.27 1.90
CA GLN A 86 18.67 -16.24 0.82
C GLN A 86 18.53 -15.54 -0.53
N ALA A 87 19.02 -16.16 -1.60
CA ALA A 87 18.82 -15.66 -2.96
C ALA A 87 17.31 -15.53 -3.28
N PRO A 88 16.86 -14.46 -3.97
CA PRO A 88 17.63 -13.42 -4.66
C PRO A 88 18.09 -12.25 -3.77
N PHE A 89 18.01 -12.38 -2.45
CA PHE A 89 18.42 -11.38 -1.45
C PHE A 89 17.63 -10.06 -1.47
N THR A 90 16.45 -10.04 -2.11
CA THR A 90 15.54 -8.88 -2.15
C THR A 90 15.19 -8.37 -0.75
N ARG A 91 15.09 -9.27 0.24
CA ARG A 91 14.79 -8.93 1.65
C ARG A 91 16.04 -8.68 2.52
N GLY A 92 17.21 -8.56 1.91
CA GLY A 92 18.48 -8.33 2.60
C GLY A 92 19.45 -9.50 2.47
N SER A 93 20.74 -9.17 2.50
CA SER A 93 21.85 -10.12 2.29
C SER A 93 22.18 -10.99 3.50
N ALA A 94 21.68 -10.66 4.69
CA ALA A 94 21.97 -11.38 5.92
C ALA A 94 20.70 -11.62 6.73
N ALA A 95 20.62 -12.80 7.36
CA ALA A 95 19.63 -13.11 8.37
C ALA A 95 20.06 -12.50 9.72
N ILE A 96 19.81 -11.20 9.90
CA ILE A 96 20.11 -10.48 11.15
C ILE A 96 18.92 -10.51 12.11
N ARG A 97 19.20 -10.45 13.41
CA ARG A 97 18.13 -10.26 14.40
C ARG A 97 17.54 -8.86 14.27
N VAL A 98 16.23 -8.74 14.50
CA VAL A 98 15.47 -7.48 14.33
C VAL A 98 16.00 -6.35 15.20
N ASP A 99 16.62 -6.67 16.35
CA ASP A 99 17.18 -5.73 17.32
C ASP A 99 18.60 -5.26 16.99
N THR A 100 19.29 -5.90 16.05
CA THR A 100 20.70 -5.58 15.73
C THR A 100 20.83 -4.34 14.85
N GLY A 101 19.84 -4.01 14.03
CA GLY A 101 19.84 -2.82 13.16
C GLY A 101 20.98 -2.82 12.12
N TRP A 102 21.38 -1.63 11.68
CA TRP A 102 22.54 -1.43 10.80
C TRP A 102 23.74 -0.88 11.58
N ASP A 103 24.95 -1.22 11.13
CA ASP A 103 26.19 -0.67 11.66
C ASP A 103 26.28 0.84 11.38
N VAL A 104 26.67 1.64 12.37
CA VAL A 104 26.81 3.11 12.26
C VAL A 104 28.27 3.43 12.04
N ARG A 105 28.62 3.89 10.84
CA ARG A 105 30.00 4.13 10.41
C ARG A 105 30.27 5.60 10.12
#